data_AF-A0A2J6S4P1-F1
#
_entry.id   AF-A0A2J6S4P1-F1
#
_cell.length_a   1.000
_cell.length_b   1.000
_cell.length_c   1.000
_cell.angle_alpha   90.00
_cell.angle_beta   90.00
_cell.angle_gamma   90.00
#
_symmetry.space_group_name_H-M   'P 1'
#
loop_
_entity.id
_entity.type
_entity.pdbx_description
1 polymer ?
#
loop_
_entity_poly.entity_id
_entity_poly.type
_entity_poly.pdbx_seq_one_letter_code
_entity_poly.pdbx_strand_id
1 'polypeptide(L)'
;MQRPQTARFSSGPIRTRDAQKAQRGNYKNFNKSGPLTQNQRPKTRGAFTDPMKRKETSETRKRGACLRCRMQRIRCYPDPRDDQGPCLTCQGITGPTQSKLPCLRYKISETALFDKGPHPQFIWSQRWKEMKIIEIQEWEPSDIKTIELTQDMGNTSYQLKVRKFVPVEGDSLERKWNTNGEQRSYRCANYAIVNMEETGQQMLKFVEDNITTAISFYIDDKDELLRETYGMAYKHSEIAEAKEERILLRSVLKLWVAVRMESRSERICGQEHLGMVPQTFDQAAKNYNQVLVPPVMSAQVELIMTAVVLQPLKKSVLTQLQELIKANRSQSWFTIYLCLFVLLHSCALLTSFENMQAKKYGLQSRYVYDTFIEELHNGSKIMLAYFHYCNKGSHPFAMDWTIERNIRQAELKPEQLEFLVRTTQLVKERAAIFDEVKKKGEFEHDFFFLCQLYDITWQALRTI
;
A
#
# COMPACT_ATOMS: atom_id res chain seq x y z
N MET A 1 -17.23 -39.36 59.40
CA MET A 1 -16.59 -40.19 60.45
C MET A 1 -15.18 -40.52 60.02
N GLN A 2 -14.22 -40.13 60.85
CA GLN A 2 -12.78 -40.15 60.61
C GLN A 2 -12.18 -41.56 60.67
N ARG A 3 -11.11 -41.80 59.91
CA ARG A 3 -10.00 -42.64 60.35
C ARG A 3 -8.65 -42.03 59.90
N PRO A 4 -7.57 -42.20 60.69
CA PRO A 4 -6.42 -41.31 60.71
C PRO A 4 -5.19 -41.88 59.99
N GLN A 5 -4.30 -40.97 59.61
CA GLN A 5 -2.99 -41.23 59.01
C GLN A 5 -1.90 -41.46 60.06
N THR A 6 -0.93 -42.25 59.63
CA THR A 6 0.22 -42.81 60.33
C THR A 6 1.40 -41.84 60.49
N ALA A 7 2.29 -42.23 61.39
CA ALA A 7 3.40 -41.46 61.93
C ALA A 7 4.67 -41.41 61.06
N ARG A 8 5.49 -40.42 61.45
CA ARG A 8 6.85 -40.01 61.06
C ARG A 8 7.90 -41.12 61.01
N PHE A 9 8.90 -40.96 60.13
CA PHE A 9 10.35 -40.76 60.36
C PHE A 9 11.04 -40.86 58.98
N SER A 10 11.90 -39.94 58.51
CA SER A 10 13.31 -39.85 58.91
C SER A 10 14.08 -38.81 58.07
N SER A 11 15.05 -38.16 58.72
CA SER A 11 16.36 -37.64 58.25
C SER A 11 16.50 -36.94 56.89
N GLY A 12 16.91 -35.67 56.93
CA GLY A 12 17.45 -34.94 55.78
C GLY A 12 18.91 -35.28 55.46
N PRO A 13 19.49 -34.57 54.47
CA PRO A 13 20.70 -33.83 54.77
C PRO A 13 20.67 -32.37 54.29
N ILE A 14 21.45 -31.58 55.03
CA ILE A 14 21.78 -30.17 54.87
C ILE A 14 22.61 -29.95 53.59
N ARG A 15 22.32 -28.88 52.82
CA ARG A 15 23.36 -27.98 52.25
C ARG A 15 22.78 -26.69 51.63
N THR A 16 23.16 -25.59 52.29
CA THR A 16 23.60 -24.29 51.75
C THR A 16 22.69 -23.48 50.84
N ARG A 17 22.22 -22.36 51.41
CA ARG A 17 21.75 -21.14 50.74
C ARG A 17 22.83 -20.62 49.79
N ASP A 18 22.43 -20.30 48.56
CA ASP A 18 22.95 -19.11 47.87
C ASP A 18 21.91 -18.51 46.93
N ALA A 19 21.97 -17.19 46.85
CA ALA A 19 20.90 -16.30 46.45
C ALA A 19 20.83 -16.05 44.94
N GLN A 20 19.63 -16.05 44.37
CA GLN A 20 19.33 -15.28 43.16
C GLN A 20 17.98 -14.56 43.30
N LYS A 21 18.07 -13.25 43.57
CA LYS A 21 16.95 -12.30 43.53
C LYS A 21 16.51 -12.08 42.09
N ALA A 22 15.31 -12.54 41.76
CA ALA A 22 14.60 -12.18 40.54
C ALA A 22 14.22 -10.68 40.57
N GLN A 23 14.80 -9.89 39.67
CA GLN A 23 14.42 -8.49 39.45
C GLN A 23 13.06 -8.43 38.74
N ARG A 24 12.00 -8.12 39.49
CA ARG A 24 10.72 -7.66 38.96
C ARG A 24 10.89 -6.24 38.41
N GLY A 25 10.76 -6.09 37.09
CA GLY A 25 10.77 -4.80 36.41
C GLY A 25 9.52 -3.98 36.77
N ASN A 26 9.75 -2.82 37.38
CA ASN A 26 8.74 -1.92 37.91
C ASN A 26 8.18 -1.04 36.78
N TYR A 27 6.90 -1.21 36.42
CA TYR A 27 6.20 -0.28 35.52
C TYR A 27 5.88 1.00 36.32
N LYS A 28 6.56 2.11 36.00
CA LYS A 28 6.19 3.44 36.52
C LYS A 28 5.38 4.21 35.49
N ASN A 29 4.10 4.39 35.82
CA ASN A 29 3.24 5.45 35.28
C ASN A 29 3.85 6.82 35.63
N PHE A 30 3.97 7.70 34.64
CA PHE A 30 4.29 9.11 34.86
C PHE A 30 3.15 9.98 34.35
N ASN A 31 2.27 10.37 35.28
CA ASN A 31 1.47 11.58 35.20
C ASN A 31 1.97 12.51 36.31
N LYS A 32 2.63 13.62 35.96
CA LYS A 32 2.69 14.83 36.80
C LYS A 32 2.86 16.06 35.90
N SER A 33 1.81 16.87 35.90
CA SER A 33 1.79 18.28 35.52
C SER A 33 2.58 19.10 36.55
N GLY A 34 3.49 19.95 36.07
CA GLY A 34 4.30 20.89 36.86
C GLY A 34 5.23 21.70 35.93
N PRO A 35 5.57 22.96 36.26
CA PRO A 35 5.79 24.01 35.27
C PRO A 35 7.18 23.97 34.59
N LEU A 36 7.19 24.53 33.37
CA LEU A 36 8.31 24.68 32.45
C LEU A 36 9.54 25.33 33.11
N THR A 37 10.71 24.68 32.98
CA THR A 37 11.98 25.30 32.52
C THR A 37 13.15 24.31 32.62
N GLN A 38 13.75 24.03 31.46
CA GLN A 38 15.19 23.90 31.16
C GLN A 38 15.40 22.86 30.05
N ASN A 39 15.85 23.37 28.91
CA ASN A 39 16.30 22.61 27.74
C ASN A 39 17.45 21.65 28.11
N GLN A 40 17.14 20.43 28.55
CA GLN A 40 18.12 19.35 28.56
C GLN A 40 18.29 18.86 27.12
N ARG A 41 19.49 19.10 26.56
CA ARG A 41 19.90 18.46 25.30
C ARG A 41 19.70 16.94 25.42
N PRO A 42 19.12 16.27 24.40
CA PRO A 42 18.91 14.83 24.46
C PRO A 42 20.24 14.13 24.71
N LYS A 43 20.33 13.31 25.78
CA LYS A 43 21.50 12.47 26.05
C LYS A 43 21.76 11.59 24.81
N THR A 44 22.82 11.87 24.09
CA THR A 44 23.32 11.04 22.99
C THR A 44 23.60 9.65 23.55
N ARG A 45 22.96 8.61 23.03
CA ARG A 45 23.20 7.24 23.47
C ARG A 45 24.65 6.88 23.16
N GLY A 46 25.47 6.69 24.20
CA GLY A 46 26.86 6.25 24.05
C GLY A 46 26.96 4.85 23.41
N ALA A 47 28.11 4.57 22.80
CA ALA A 47 28.40 3.25 22.24
C ALA A 47 28.27 2.16 23.32
N PHE A 48 27.76 0.97 22.95
CA PHE A 48 27.74 -0.17 23.87
C PHE A 48 29.17 -0.45 24.33
N THR A 49 29.44 -0.50 25.62
CA THR A 49 30.78 -0.85 26.14
C THR A 49 31.04 -2.36 26.11
N ASP A 50 29.96 -3.14 26.09
CA ASP A 50 29.94 -4.60 26.09
C ASP A 50 30.12 -5.16 24.66
N PRO A 51 31.20 -5.93 24.38
CA PRO A 51 31.46 -6.54 23.08
C PRO A 51 30.37 -7.51 22.60
N MET A 52 29.73 -8.26 23.51
CA MET A 52 28.65 -9.19 23.17
C MET A 52 27.43 -8.41 22.68
N LYS A 53 27.03 -7.35 23.39
CA LYS A 53 25.92 -6.48 22.97
C LYS A 53 26.19 -5.75 21.65
N ARG A 54 27.46 -5.44 21.34
CA ARG A 54 27.86 -4.90 20.03
C ARG A 54 27.63 -5.93 18.94
N LYS A 55 28.12 -7.17 19.12
CA LYS A 55 27.95 -8.27 18.17
C LYS A 55 26.47 -8.56 17.94
N GLU A 56 25.68 -8.71 18.99
CA GLU A 56 24.23 -8.91 18.91
C GLU A 56 23.53 -7.78 18.15
N THR A 57 23.85 -6.52 18.46
CA THR A 57 23.25 -5.37 17.78
C THR A 57 23.65 -5.31 16.31
N SER A 58 24.88 -5.71 15.98
CA SER A 58 25.35 -5.84 14.58
C SER A 58 24.56 -6.91 13.83
N GLU A 59 24.39 -8.10 14.42
CA GLU A 59 23.60 -9.18 13.83
C GLU A 59 22.12 -8.80 13.66
N THR A 60 21.51 -8.12 14.65
CA THR A 60 20.13 -7.61 14.50
C THR A 60 20.03 -6.55 13.39
N ARG A 61 21.07 -5.72 13.17
CA ARG A 61 21.08 -4.75 12.06
C ARG A 61 21.18 -5.44 10.70
N LYS A 62 22.00 -6.50 10.61
CA LYS A 62 22.16 -7.30 9.40
C LYS A 62 20.87 -8.06 9.04
N ARG A 63 20.26 -8.74 10.01
CA ARG A 63 19.04 -9.56 9.82
C ARG A 63 17.73 -8.74 9.82
N GLY A 64 17.74 -7.58 10.47
CA GLY A 64 16.54 -6.81 10.80
C GLY A 64 15.80 -7.38 12.02
N ALA A 65 15.30 -6.47 12.87
CA ALA A 65 14.42 -6.86 13.98
C ALA A 65 13.04 -7.26 13.47
N CYS A 66 12.43 -8.29 14.06
CA CYS A 66 11.08 -8.70 13.70
C CYS A 66 10.03 -7.63 14.06
N LEU A 67 8.86 -7.70 13.40
CA LEU A 67 7.74 -6.79 13.56
C LEU A 67 7.39 -6.58 15.03
N ARG A 68 7.11 -7.66 15.77
CA ARG A 68 6.78 -7.58 17.20
C ARG A 68 7.87 -6.89 18.01
N CYS A 69 9.12 -7.33 17.89
CA CYS A 69 10.21 -6.78 18.70
C CYS A 69 10.46 -5.30 18.39
N ARG A 70 10.36 -4.91 17.12
CA ARG A 70 10.48 -3.52 16.68
C ARG A 70 9.34 -2.65 17.22
N MET A 71 8.11 -3.14 17.13
CA MET A 71 6.93 -2.40 17.60
C MET A 71 6.90 -2.26 19.12
N GLN A 72 7.30 -3.30 19.86
CA GLN A 72 7.41 -3.28 21.32
C GLN A 72 8.69 -2.61 21.83
N ARG A 73 9.61 -2.22 20.93
CA ARG A 73 10.93 -1.64 21.25
C ARG A 73 11.76 -2.51 22.20
N ILE A 74 11.65 -3.84 22.08
CA ILE A 74 12.42 -4.82 22.85
C ILE A 74 13.56 -5.42 21.99
N ARG A 75 14.49 -6.13 22.63
CA ARG A 75 15.60 -6.80 21.93
C ARG A 75 15.09 -7.96 21.09
N CYS A 76 15.58 -8.06 19.84
CA CYS A 76 15.30 -9.16 18.93
C CYS A 76 16.57 -10.00 18.77
N TYR A 77 16.70 -11.05 19.59
CA TYR A 77 17.89 -11.91 19.59
C TYR A 77 17.82 -12.93 18.45
N PRO A 78 18.72 -12.88 17.45
CA PRO A 78 18.78 -13.91 16.41
C PRO A 78 19.06 -15.29 17.03
N ASP A 79 18.39 -16.34 16.53
CA ASP A 79 18.82 -17.71 16.83
C ASP A 79 20.02 -18.04 15.93
N PRO A 80 21.20 -18.35 16.48
CA PRO A 80 22.37 -18.70 15.69
C PRO A 80 22.25 -20.07 14.99
N ARG A 81 21.29 -20.90 15.40
CA ARG A 81 21.03 -22.22 14.81
C ARG A 81 19.97 -22.18 13.72
N ASP A 82 19.20 -21.09 13.64
CA ASP A 82 18.13 -20.90 12.66
C ASP A 82 18.02 -19.42 12.24
N ASP A 83 18.70 -19.11 11.14
CA ASP A 83 18.81 -17.78 10.55
C ASP A 83 17.51 -17.34 9.86
N GLN A 84 16.58 -18.25 9.57
CA GLN A 84 15.27 -17.94 9.00
C GLN A 84 14.14 -18.03 10.04
N GLY A 85 14.35 -18.77 11.12
CA GLY A 85 13.36 -19.01 12.16
C GLY A 85 13.00 -17.82 13.07
N PRO A 86 12.16 -18.10 14.08
CA PRO A 86 11.78 -17.12 15.08
C PRO A 86 12.99 -16.66 15.90
N CYS A 87 13.05 -15.38 16.24
CA CYS A 87 14.06 -14.87 17.16
C CYS A 87 13.88 -15.48 18.57
N LEU A 88 14.97 -15.64 19.34
CA LEU A 88 14.94 -16.24 20.68
C LEU A 88 13.97 -15.48 21.62
N THR A 89 13.82 -14.17 21.42
CA THR A 89 12.84 -13.34 22.16
C THR A 89 11.40 -13.77 21.90
N CYS A 90 11.06 -14.14 20.67
CA CYS A 90 9.73 -14.61 20.32
C CYS A 90 9.53 -16.09 20.67
N GLN A 91 10.59 -16.90 20.64
CA GLN A 91 10.54 -18.30 21.09
C GLN A 91 10.26 -18.40 22.61
N GLY A 92 10.81 -17.48 23.40
CA GLY A 92 10.65 -17.48 24.86
C GLY A 92 9.28 -17.04 25.37
N ILE A 93 8.28 -16.83 24.50
CA ILE A 93 6.94 -16.44 24.94
C ILE A 93 6.12 -17.68 25.29
N THR A 94 5.78 -17.84 26.57
CA THR A 94 5.05 -19.00 27.09
C THR A 94 3.61 -18.68 27.52
N GLY A 95 3.21 -17.40 27.55
CA GLY A 95 1.87 -16.95 27.91
C GLY A 95 0.99 -16.61 26.70
N PRO A 96 -0.34 -16.44 26.89
CA PRO A 96 -1.23 -16.00 25.82
C PRO A 96 -0.79 -14.62 25.32
N THR A 97 -0.20 -14.58 24.12
CA THR A 97 0.22 -13.36 23.47
C THR A 97 -0.98 -12.56 22.99
N GLN A 98 -0.93 -11.23 23.17
CA GLN A 98 -1.91 -10.34 22.55
C GLN A 98 -1.96 -10.54 21.03
N SER A 99 -0.87 -10.79 20.29
CA SER A 99 -0.96 -11.22 18.88
C SER A 99 -0.39 -12.62 18.68
N LYS A 100 -1.17 -13.52 18.04
CA LYS A 100 -0.73 -14.87 17.61
C LYS A 100 0.19 -14.83 16.38
N LEU A 101 0.66 -13.66 15.99
CA LEU A 101 1.46 -13.51 14.79
C LEU A 101 2.82 -14.19 14.94
N PRO A 102 3.27 -14.92 13.91
CA PRO A 102 4.60 -15.48 13.90
C PRO A 102 5.68 -14.38 13.93
N CYS A 103 6.93 -14.77 14.17
CA CYS A 103 8.06 -13.86 14.18
C CYS A 103 8.42 -13.42 12.76
N LEU A 104 7.71 -12.40 12.25
CA LEU A 104 7.86 -11.88 10.88
C LEU A 104 8.86 -10.71 10.83
N ARG A 105 9.72 -10.66 9.82
CA ARG A 105 10.74 -9.59 9.63
C ARG A 105 10.35 -8.55 8.58
N TYR A 106 9.07 -8.25 8.50
CA TYR A 106 8.51 -7.32 7.53
C TYR A 106 8.68 -5.87 7.96
N LYS A 107 9.02 -4.96 7.04
CA LYS A 107 8.94 -3.51 7.28
C LYS A 107 7.89 -2.89 6.36
N ILE A 108 6.96 -2.13 6.93
CA ILE A 108 5.92 -1.44 6.14
C ILE A 108 6.52 -0.50 5.08
N SER A 109 7.72 0.05 5.32
CA SER A 109 8.45 0.87 4.34
C SER A 109 8.95 0.09 3.12
N GLU A 110 8.96 -1.25 3.18
CA GLU A 110 9.35 -2.15 2.08
C GLU A 110 8.13 -2.65 1.30
N THR A 111 6.93 -2.16 1.61
CA THR A 111 5.72 -2.52 0.86
C THR A 111 5.77 -1.93 -0.55
N ALA A 112 5.74 -2.81 -1.56
CA ALA A 112 5.41 -2.40 -2.93
C ALA A 112 3.91 -2.09 -3.03
N LEU A 113 3.58 -0.96 -3.66
CA LEU A 113 2.20 -0.48 -3.88
C LEU A 113 1.87 -0.31 -5.36
N PHE A 114 2.92 -0.10 -6.17
CA PHE A 114 2.95 -0.07 -7.62
C PHE A 114 4.42 -0.28 -8.02
N ASP A 115 4.66 -0.58 -9.30
CA ASP A 115 5.99 -0.62 -9.88
C ASP A 115 6.07 0.21 -11.16
N LYS A 116 7.28 0.68 -11.44
CA LYS A 116 7.67 1.38 -12.65
C LYS A 116 9.08 0.92 -13.01
N GLY A 117 9.26 0.58 -14.28
CA GLY A 117 10.57 0.28 -14.84
C GLY A 117 11.54 1.46 -14.67
N PRO A 118 12.84 1.24 -14.94
CA PRO A 118 13.87 2.26 -14.71
C PRO A 118 13.66 3.52 -15.56
N HIS A 119 12.95 3.42 -16.69
CA HIS A 119 12.71 4.49 -17.66
C HIS A 119 11.29 4.36 -18.26
N PRO A 120 10.75 5.43 -18.87
CA PRO A 120 9.48 5.34 -19.61
C PRO A 120 9.60 4.36 -20.78
N GLN A 121 8.48 3.90 -21.31
CA GLN A 121 8.50 2.88 -22.36
C GLN A 121 9.27 3.36 -23.60
N PHE A 122 10.39 2.68 -23.93
CA PHE A 122 11.24 3.02 -25.06
C PHE A 122 10.58 2.87 -26.43
N ILE A 123 9.43 2.19 -26.51
CA ILE A 123 8.59 2.20 -27.71
C ILE A 123 8.07 3.60 -28.05
N TRP A 124 8.05 4.52 -27.08
CA TRP A 124 7.60 5.90 -27.25
C TRP A 124 8.74 6.88 -27.47
N SER A 125 9.75 6.85 -26.61
CA SER A 125 10.95 7.70 -26.75
C SER A 125 12.10 7.13 -25.92
N GLN A 126 13.31 7.28 -26.44
CA GLN A 126 14.55 6.93 -25.73
C GLN A 126 15.28 8.13 -25.11
N ARG A 127 14.66 9.33 -25.11
CA ARG A 127 15.25 10.56 -24.55
C ARG A 127 15.57 10.44 -23.06
N TRP A 128 14.72 9.76 -22.30
CA TRP A 128 14.88 9.60 -20.86
C TRP A 128 15.36 8.19 -20.52
N LYS A 129 16.52 8.10 -19.86
CA LYS A 129 17.09 6.83 -19.39
C LYS A 129 16.71 6.47 -17.96
N GLU A 130 16.03 7.39 -17.28
CA GLU A 130 15.58 7.26 -15.90
C GLU A 130 14.16 7.82 -15.75
N MET A 131 13.41 7.37 -14.73
CA MET A 131 12.13 7.96 -14.32
C MET A 131 12.30 9.33 -13.62
N LYS A 132 12.89 10.29 -14.34
CA LYS A 132 13.17 11.65 -13.86
C LYS A 132 12.71 12.68 -14.88
N ILE A 133 12.17 13.79 -14.39
CA ILE A 133 11.81 14.92 -15.23
C ILE A 133 13.07 15.58 -15.77
N ILE A 134 13.19 15.59 -17.10
CA ILE A 134 14.21 16.31 -17.84
C ILE A 134 13.49 16.98 -19.01
N GLU A 135 13.55 18.30 -19.08
CA GLU A 135 12.82 19.08 -20.09
C GLU A 135 13.45 18.94 -21.49
N ILE A 136 12.60 18.96 -22.52
CA ILE A 136 13.05 19.09 -23.91
C ILE A 136 13.57 20.52 -24.12
N GLN A 137 14.79 20.64 -24.65
CA GLN A 137 15.44 21.94 -24.87
C GLN A 137 15.23 22.48 -26.29
N GLU A 138 15.11 21.59 -27.28
CA GLU A 138 15.02 21.96 -28.69
C GLU A 138 13.59 21.90 -29.21
N TRP A 139 13.06 23.06 -29.58
CA TRP A 139 11.68 23.24 -30.05
C TRP A 139 11.65 23.81 -31.46
N GLU A 140 10.66 23.40 -32.26
CA GLU A 140 10.39 24.08 -33.53
C GLU A 140 9.83 25.50 -33.28
N PRO A 141 9.99 26.42 -34.24
CA PRO A 141 9.33 27.72 -34.21
C PRO A 141 7.82 27.54 -34.48
N SER A 142 7.08 27.19 -33.44
CA SER A 142 5.63 27.02 -33.45
C SER A 142 4.99 27.62 -32.19
N ASP A 143 3.71 27.94 -32.29
CA ASP A 143 2.93 28.36 -31.13
C ASP A 143 2.76 27.24 -30.10
N ILE A 144 2.53 27.63 -28.86
CA ILE A 144 2.07 26.74 -27.79
C ILE A 144 0.57 26.51 -27.98
N LYS A 145 0.16 25.25 -27.98
CA LYS A 145 -1.23 24.82 -28.06
C LYS A 145 -1.69 24.26 -26.73
N THR A 146 -2.97 24.44 -26.42
CA THR A 146 -3.62 23.77 -25.28
C THR A 146 -4.48 22.63 -25.80
N ILE A 147 -4.20 21.42 -25.34
CA ILE A 147 -5.02 20.23 -25.61
C ILE A 147 -5.68 19.75 -24.32
N GLU A 148 -6.65 18.86 -24.47
CA GLU A 148 -7.34 18.22 -23.35
C GLU A 148 -7.27 16.71 -23.51
N LEU A 149 -6.84 16.03 -22.45
CA LEU A 149 -6.72 14.58 -22.39
C LEU A 149 -7.78 13.98 -21.46
N THR A 150 -8.26 12.80 -21.81
CA THR A 150 -9.14 11.99 -20.96
C THR A 150 -8.72 10.53 -20.99
N GLN A 151 -9.01 9.82 -19.90
CA GLN A 151 -8.92 8.36 -19.79
C GLN A 151 -10.30 7.70 -19.80
N ASP A 152 -11.34 8.45 -20.18
CA ASP A 152 -12.74 8.01 -20.17
C ASP A 152 -13.17 7.48 -18.78
N MET A 153 -12.70 8.15 -17.72
CA MET A 153 -13.09 7.91 -16.33
C MET A 153 -14.18 8.93 -15.95
N GLY A 154 -15.45 8.55 -16.16
CA GLY A 154 -16.55 9.50 -16.12
C GLY A 154 -16.36 10.63 -17.15
N ASN A 155 -16.77 11.85 -16.79
CA ASN A 155 -16.62 13.04 -17.64
C ASN A 155 -15.38 13.86 -17.27
N THR A 156 -14.27 13.19 -16.92
CA THR A 156 -13.06 13.85 -16.42
C THR A 156 -12.04 14.06 -17.53
N SER A 157 -11.35 15.18 -17.45
CA SER A 157 -10.29 15.57 -18.37
C SER A 157 -9.31 16.54 -17.71
N TYR A 158 -8.11 16.65 -18.27
CA TYR A 158 -7.13 17.65 -17.86
C TYR A 158 -6.43 18.27 -19.07
N GLN A 159 -6.02 19.53 -18.92
CA GLN A 159 -5.40 20.29 -19.99
C GLN A 159 -3.88 20.15 -19.98
N LEU A 160 -3.26 20.20 -21.16
CA LEU A 160 -1.82 20.23 -21.35
C LEU A 160 -1.43 21.35 -22.30
N LYS A 161 -0.36 22.07 -21.97
CA LYS A 161 0.31 23.01 -22.88
C LYS A 161 1.40 22.26 -23.64
N VAL A 162 1.30 22.25 -24.97
CA VAL A 162 2.17 21.46 -25.84
C VAL A 162 2.74 22.31 -26.98
N ARG A 163 3.93 21.98 -27.45
CA ARG A 163 4.61 22.63 -28.56
C ARG A 163 5.30 21.59 -29.46
N LYS A 164 5.57 21.94 -30.72
CA LYS A 164 6.32 21.05 -31.61
C LYS A 164 7.78 20.96 -31.16
N PHE A 165 8.28 19.75 -30.93
CA PHE A 165 9.68 19.50 -30.63
C PHE A 165 10.43 19.07 -31.89
N VAL A 166 11.75 19.29 -31.92
CA VAL A 166 12.60 18.75 -32.98
C VAL A 166 12.86 17.26 -32.70
N PRO A 167 12.39 16.32 -33.55
CA PRO A 167 12.61 14.90 -33.30
C PRO A 167 14.08 14.51 -33.35
N VAL A 168 14.51 13.63 -32.45
CA VAL A 168 15.87 13.08 -32.41
C VAL A 168 15.83 11.56 -32.55
N GLU A 169 17.01 10.95 -32.72
CA GLU A 169 17.13 9.50 -32.77
C GLU A 169 16.53 8.85 -31.51
N GLY A 170 15.70 7.81 -31.72
CA GLY A 170 15.01 7.10 -30.64
C GLY A 170 13.64 7.68 -30.25
N ASP A 171 13.19 8.79 -30.84
CA ASP A 171 11.80 9.22 -30.73
C ASP A 171 10.89 8.45 -31.67
N SER A 172 9.76 7.95 -31.16
CA SER A 172 8.70 7.46 -32.02
C SER A 172 7.75 8.58 -32.43
N LEU A 173 7.50 8.68 -33.73
CA LEU A 173 6.45 9.54 -34.30
C LEU A 173 5.24 8.72 -34.73
N GLU A 174 5.14 7.47 -34.28
CA GLU A 174 4.06 6.56 -34.60
C GLU A 174 3.55 5.83 -33.36
N ARG A 175 2.23 5.69 -33.26
CA ARG A 175 1.60 4.74 -32.37
C ARG A 175 1.52 3.39 -33.05
N LYS A 176 1.93 2.34 -32.34
CA LYS A 176 1.90 0.95 -32.82
C LYS A 176 1.06 0.10 -31.88
N TRP A 177 0.25 -0.77 -32.45
CA TRP A 177 -0.54 -1.76 -31.70
C TRP A 177 -0.75 -3.01 -32.57
N ASN A 178 -1.23 -4.08 -31.95
CA ASN A 178 -1.57 -5.31 -32.65
C ASN A 178 -3.09 -5.51 -32.63
N THR A 179 -3.65 -5.85 -33.78
CA THR A 179 -5.07 -6.21 -33.94
C THR A 179 -5.14 -7.50 -34.73
N ASN A 180 -5.80 -8.52 -34.19
CA ASN A 180 -5.95 -9.84 -34.81
C ASN A 180 -4.61 -10.48 -35.26
N GLY A 181 -3.54 -10.26 -34.48
CA GLY A 181 -2.20 -10.77 -34.79
C GLY A 181 -1.40 -9.93 -35.79
N GLU A 182 -1.99 -8.88 -36.36
CA GLU A 182 -1.31 -7.98 -37.30
C GLU A 182 -0.88 -6.68 -36.62
N GLN A 183 0.36 -6.27 -36.89
CA GLN A 183 0.88 -4.99 -36.41
C GLN A 183 0.30 -3.84 -37.23
N ARG A 184 -0.25 -2.85 -36.53
CA ARG A 184 -0.83 -1.62 -37.07
C ARG A 184 -0.04 -0.42 -36.57
N SER A 185 -0.04 0.65 -37.36
CA SER A 185 0.64 1.90 -37.01
C SER A 185 -0.16 3.13 -37.43
N TYR A 186 -0.07 4.19 -36.64
CA TYR A 186 -0.66 5.50 -36.93
C TYR A 186 0.37 6.60 -36.71
N ARG A 187 0.56 7.46 -37.71
CA ARG A 187 1.50 8.59 -37.65
C ARG A 187 0.96 9.69 -36.75
N CYS A 188 1.73 10.08 -35.75
CA CYS A 188 1.38 11.15 -34.82
C CYS A 188 2.17 12.43 -35.10
N ALA A 189 1.61 13.56 -34.67
CA ALA A 189 2.29 14.84 -34.68
C ALA A 189 3.41 14.87 -33.63
N ASN A 190 4.50 15.60 -33.91
CA ASN A 190 5.66 15.76 -33.04
C ASN A 190 5.45 16.84 -31.97
N TYR A 191 4.38 16.75 -31.18
CA TYR A 191 4.15 17.63 -30.04
C TYR A 191 4.55 16.98 -28.73
N ALA A 192 5.06 17.80 -27.83
CA ALA A 192 5.49 17.44 -26.48
C ALA A 192 5.04 18.50 -25.47
N ILE A 193 4.95 18.12 -24.20
CA ILE A 193 4.60 18.97 -23.06
C ILE A 193 5.71 20.00 -22.85
N VAL A 194 5.34 21.28 -22.76
CA VAL A 194 6.28 22.42 -22.68
C VAL A 194 6.91 22.55 -21.29
N ASN A 195 6.14 22.30 -20.24
CA ASN A 195 6.57 22.40 -18.86
C ASN A 195 6.07 21.18 -18.10
N MET A 196 6.95 20.22 -17.87
CA MET A 196 6.64 18.96 -17.21
C MET A 196 6.38 19.16 -15.71
N GLU A 197 7.05 20.12 -15.06
CA GLU A 197 6.85 20.43 -13.64
C GLU A 197 5.47 21.04 -13.37
N GLU A 198 5.08 22.09 -14.11
CA GLU A 198 3.75 22.71 -14.04
C GLU A 198 2.66 21.67 -14.32
N THR A 199 2.88 20.83 -15.34
CA THR A 199 1.97 19.73 -15.67
C THR A 199 1.85 18.73 -14.53
N GLY A 200 2.94 18.40 -13.84
CA GLY A 200 2.91 17.50 -12.69
C GLY A 200 2.05 18.03 -11.54
N GLN A 201 2.09 19.34 -11.29
CA GLN A 201 1.21 19.98 -10.31
C GLN A 201 -0.26 19.90 -10.73
N GLN A 202 -0.54 20.11 -12.02
CA GLN A 202 -1.89 19.98 -12.57
C GLN A 202 -2.41 18.54 -12.50
N MET A 203 -1.57 17.54 -12.78
CA MET A 203 -1.93 16.12 -12.63
C MET A 203 -2.20 15.74 -11.18
N LEU A 204 -1.39 16.22 -10.23
CA LEU A 204 -1.64 15.99 -8.81
C LEU A 204 -2.98 16.61 -8.36
N LYS A 205 -3.29 17.82 -8.84
CA LYS A 205 -4.58 18.46 -8.60
C LYS A 205 -5.73 17.68 -9.23
N PHE A 206 -5.57 17.22 -10.47
CA PHE A 206 -6.56 16.37 -11.15
C PHE A 206 -6.85 15.09 -10.34
N VAL A 207 -5.81 14.42 -9.83
CA VAL A 207 -5.94 13.24 -8.96
C VAL A 207 -6.74 13.57 -7.70
N GLU A 208 -6.48 14.71 -7.08
CA GLU A 208 -7.18 15.15 -5.87
C GLU A 208 -8.65 15.51 -6.11
N ASP A 209 -8.93 16.21 -7.20
CA ASP A 209 -10.27 16.69 -7.52
C ASP A 209 -11.20 15.55 -7.98
N ASN A 210 -10.65 14.41 -8.41
CA ASN A 210 -11.40 13.31 -9.01
C ASN A 210 -11.50 12.03 -8.15
N ILE A 211 -11.22 12.11 -6.85
CA ILE A 211 -11.32 10.94 -5.96
C ILE A 211 -12.72 10.31 -5.98
N THR A 212 -13.77 11.11 -5.83
CA THR A 212 -15.15 10.61 -5.83
C THR A 212 -15.53 10.02 -7.17
N THR A 213 -15.18 10.70 -8.28
CA THR A 213 -15.42 10.20 -9.63
C THR A 213 -14.73 8.87 -9.88
N ALA A 214 -13.48 8.71 -9.41
CA ALA A 214 -12.74 7.47 -9.52
C ALA A 214 -13.39 6.34 -8.69
N ILE A 215 -13.86 6.62 -7.47
CA ILE A 215 -14.61 5.63 -6.66
C ILE A 215 -15.85 5.17 -7.42
N SER A 216 -16.68 6.09 -7.90
CA SER A 216 -17.89 5.75 -8.66
C SER A 216 -17.60 5.01 -9.97
N PHE A 217 -16.42 5.21 -10.56
CA PHE A 217 -16.06 4.59 -11.82
C PHE A 217 -15.48 3.17 -11.65
N TYR A 218 -14.59 2.98 -10.68
CA TYR A 218 -13.83 1.73 -10.51
C TYR A 218 -14.43 0.76 -9.48
N ILE A 219 -15.30 1.22 -8.60
CA ILE A 219 -15.95 0.37 -7.61
C ILE A 219 -17.34 0.00 -8.11
N ASP A 220 -17.61 -1.30 -8.21
CA ASP A 220 -18.92 -1.82 -8.59
C ASP A 220 -19.99 -1.32 -7.61
N ASP A 221 -21.04 -0.68 -8.14
CA ASP A 221 -22.12 -0.11 -7.36
C ASP A 221 -22.96 -1.17 -6.64
N LYS A 222 -22.92 -2.42 -7.11
CA LYS A 222 -23.58 -3.58 -6.51
C LYS A 222 -22.74 -4.22 -5.41
N ASP A 223 -21.43 -3.99 -5.36
CA ASP A 223 -20.61 -4.52 -4.27
C ASP A 223 -20.67 -3.63 -3.04
N GLU A 224 -21.64 -3.93 -2.16
CA GLU A 224 -21.87 -3.15 -0.96
C GLU A 224 -20.64 -3.06 -0.03
N LEU A 225 -19.84 -4.12 0.08
CA LEU A 225 -18.66 -4.11 0.96
C LEU A 225 -17.60 -3.15 0.45
N LEU A 226 -17.30 -3.19 -0.86
CA LEU A 226 -16.37 -2.26 -1.48
C LEU A 226 -16.93 -0.83 -1.43
N ARG A 227 -18.17 -0.62 -1.86
CA ARG A 227 -18.83 0.69 -1.94
C ARG A 227 -18.89 1.37 -0.57
N GLU A 228 -19.38 0.68 0.46
CA GLU A 228 -19.47 1.25 1.81
C GLU A 228 -18.09 1.55 2.39
N THR A 229 -17.10 0.67 2.19
CA THR A 229 -15.76 0.87 2.75
C THR A 229 -15.02 2.02 2.06
N TYR A 230 -15.11 2.15 0.73
CA TYR A 230 -14.55 3.29 0.00
C TYR A 230 -15.28 4.60 0.33
N GLY A 231 -16.61 4.57 0.44
CA GLY A 231 -17.41 5.71 0.89
C GLY A 231 -17.01 6.18 2.30
N MET A 232 -16.83 5.23 3.22
CA MET A 232 -16.37 5.51 4.58
C MET A 232 -14.92 6.02 4.60
N ALA A 233 -14.02 5.47 3.77
CA ALA A 233 -12.65 5.96 3.64
C ALA A 233 -12.59 7.41 3.15
N TYR A 234 -13.38 7.76 2.13
CA TYR A 234 -13.52 9.13 1.64
C TYR A 234 -14.12 10.04 2.71
N LYS A 235 -15.25 9.66 3.32
CA LYS A 235 -15.88 10.47 4.36
C LYS A 235 -14.91 10.72 5.52
N HIS A 236 -14.25 9.68 6.03
CA HIS A 236 -13.30 9.80 7.13
C HIS A 236 -12.05 10.62 6.75
N SER A 237 -11.64 10.67 5.47
CA SER A 237 -10.58 11.58 5.03
C SER A 237 -10.94 13.05 5.19
N GLU A 238 -12.23 13.39 5.12
CA GLU A 238 -12.71 14.76 5.27
C GLU A 238 -13.01 15.13 6.73
N ILE A 239 -13.57 14.20 7.51
CA ILE A 239 -14.16 14.52 8.82
C ILE A 239 -13.42 13.99 10.05
N ALA A 240 -12.41 13.12 9.90
CA ALA A 240 -11.69 12.59 11.07
C ALA A 240 -11.14 13.72 11.94
N GLU A 241 -11.21 13.63 13.27
CA GLU A 241 -10.75 14.73 14.15
C GLU A 241 -9.23 14.89 14.11
N ALA A 242 -8.51 13.76 14.14
CA ALA A 242 -7.06 13.73 14.05
C ALA A 242 -6.61 14.15 12.65
N LYS A 243 -5.81 15.22 12.58
CA LYS A 243 -5.30 15.77 11.32
C LYS A 243 -4.47 14.74 10.56
N GLU A 244 -3.66 13.97 11.28
CA GLU A 244 -2.79 12.94 10.70
C GLU A 244 -3.61 11.83 10.04
N GLU A 245 -4.77 11.49 10.59
CA GLU A 245 -5.66 10.46 10.02
C GLU A 245 -6.33 10.95 8.72
N ARG A 246 -6.78 12.22 8.69
CA ARG A 246 -7.31 12.86 7.47
C ARG A 246 -6.27 12.87 6.35
N ILE A 247 -5.06 13.36 6.65
CA ILE A 247 -3.99 13.48 5.66
C ILE A 247 -3.58 12.10 5.13
N LEU A 248 -3.47 11.09 5.99
CA LEU A 248 -3.11 9.74 5.57
C LEU A 248 -4.17 9.17 4.62
N LEU A 249 -5.45 9.19 4.99
CA LEU A 249 -6.50 8.63 4.13
C LEU A 249 -6.63 9.38 2.81
N ARG A 250 -6.54 10.72 2.83
CA ARG A 250 -6.54 11.52 1.60
C ARG A 250 -5.33 11.13 0.72
N SER A 251 -4.16 10.91 1.31
CA SER A 251 -2.96 10.48 0.57
C SER A 251 -3.11 9.07 -0.02
N VAL A 252 -3.74 8.14 0.72
CA VAL A 252 -4.04 6.78 0.24
C VAL A 252 -5.02 6.81 -0.93
N LEU A 253 -6.09 7.61 -0.83
CA LEU A 253 -7.07 7.78 -1.91
C LEU A 253 -6.44 8.44 -3.15
N LYS A 254 -5.65 9.51 -2.98
CA LYS A 254 -4.89 10.11 -4.09
C LYS A 254 -3.96 9.09 -4.76
N LEU A 255 -3.23 8.30 -3.97
CA LEU A 255 -2.35 7.26 -4.50
C LEU A 255 -3.14 6.21 -5.28
N TRP A 256 -4.28 5.77 -4.73
CA TRP A 256 -5.16 4.81 -5.40
C TRP A 256 -5.62 5.34 -6.76
N VAL A 257 -6.13 6.58 -6.83
CA VAL A 257 -6.54 7.21 -8.09
C VAL A 257 -5.38 7.31 -9.08
N ALA A 258 -4.23 7.85 -8.65
CA ALA A 258 -3.05 8.00 -9.51
C ALA A 258 -2.57 6.65 -10.08
N VAL A 259 -2.57 5.60 -9.26
CA VAL A 259 -2.24 4.24 -9.70
C VAL A 259 -3.24 3.72 -10.74
N ARG A 260 -4.52 4.09 -10.65
CA ARG A 260 -5.53 3.70 -11.67
C ARG A 260 -5.38 4.44 -12.98
N MET A 261 -4.85 5.66 -12.95
CA MET A 261 -4.55 6.38 -14.18
C MET A 261 -3.54 5.61 -15.05
N GLU A 262 -2.59 4.90 -14.46
CA GLU A 262 -1.61 4.11 -15.23
C GLU A 262 -2.19 2.89 -15.96
N SER A 263 -3.41 2.47 -15.63
CA SER A 263 -4.02 1.27 -16.22
C SER A 263 -4.93 1.56 -17.39
N ARG A 264 -5.04 2.82 -17.83
CA ARG A 264 -5.87 3.21 -18.98
C ARG A 264 -5.09 4.11 -19.91
N SER A 265 -5.34 3.97 -21.21
CA SER A 265 -4.74 4.84 -22.21
C SER A 265 -5.48 6.16 -22.29
N GLU A 266 -4.75 7.25 -22.47
CA GLU A 266 -5.32 8.56 -22.78
C GLU A 266 -5.65 8.70 -24.26
N ARG A 267 -6.66 9.54 -24.52
CA ARG A 267 -6.94 10.12 -25.84
C ARG A 267 -7.10 11.63 -25.74
N ILE A 268 -6.86 12.32 -26.85
CA ILE A 268 -7.21 13.74 -26.96
C ILE A 268 -8.72 13.84 -27.13
N CYS A 269 -9.37 14.70 -26.34
CA CYS A 269 -10.82 14.89 -26.36
C CYS A 269 -11.28 16.35 -26.53
N GLY A 270 -10.36 17.31 -26.42
CA GLY A 270 -10.64 18.73 -26.64
C GLY A 270 -10.69 19.12 -28.12
N GLN A 271 -11.00 20.39 -28.42
CA GLN A 271 -11.15 20.88 -29.80
C GLN A 271 -9.83 20.89 -30.61
N GLU A 272 -8.69 21.06 -29.95
CA GLU A 272 -7.38 21.07 -30.60
C GLU A 272 -6.82 19.65 -30.71
N HIS A 273 -6.70 19.14 -31.94
CA HIS A 273 -6.21 17.79 -32.24
C HIS A 273 -4.78 17.73 -32.79
N LEU A 274 -4.03 18.84 -32.76
CA LEU A 274 -2.64 18.93 -33.22
C LEU A 274 -2.47 18.63 -34.72
N GLY A 275 -3.53 18.86 -35.50
CA GLY A 275 -3.60 18.49 -36.92
C GLY A 275 -3.75 16.99 -37.18
N MET A 276 -3.97 16.18 -36.13
CA MET A 276 -4.31 14.78 -36.26
C MET A 276 -5.83 14.59 -36.38
N VAL A 277 -6.23 13.45 -36.93
CA VAL A 277 -7.63 13.04 -37.06
C VAL A 277 -7.88 11.76 -36.25
N PRO A 278 -9.12 11.45 -35.86
CA PRO A 278 -9.41 10.17 -35.23
C PRO A 278 -8.90 8.99 -36.06
N GLN A 279 -8.37 7.97 -35.39
CA GLN A 279 -7.98 6.73 -36.06
C GLN A 279 -9.24 5.99 -36.51
N THR A 280 -9.39 5.73 -37.82
CA THR A 280 -10.60 5.12 -38.39
C THR A 280 -10.35 3.89 -39.26
N PHE A 281 -9.09 3.56 -39.57
CA PHE A 281 -8.77 2.46 -40.50
C PHE A 281 -8.83 1.07 -39.87
N ASP A 282 -8.77 0.98 -38.54
CA ASP A 282 -8.77 -0.28 -37.78
C ASP A 282 -9.95 -0.28 -36.81
N GLN A 283 -11.10 -0.72 -37.32
CA GLN A 283 -12.37 -0.72 -36.60
C GLN A 283 -12.37 -1.68 -35.40
N ALA A 284 -11.49 -2.68 -35.38
CA ALA A 284 -11.41 -3.67 -34.32
C ALA A 284 -10.53 -3.22 -33.15
N ALA A 285 -9.76 -2.13 -33.30
CA ALA A 285 -8.90 -1.63 -32.24
C ALA A 285 -9.69 -0.83 -31.19
N LYS A 286 -9.25 -0.92 -29.93
CA LYS A 286 -9.85 -0.15 -28.81
C LYS A 286 -9.74 1.37 -28.99
N ASN A 287 -8.83 1.81 -29.85
CA ASN A 287 -8.59 3.21 -30.16
C ASN A 287 -9.29 3.68 -31.44
N TYR A 288 -10.22 2.89 -31.98
CA TYR A 288 -11.08 3.29 -33.08
C TYR A 288 -11.89 4.55 -32.72
N ASN A 289 -11.99 5.47 -33.67
CA ASN A 289 -12.59 6.80 -33.50
C ASN A 289 -11.95 7.66 -32.41
N GLN A 290 -10.68 7.43 -32.05
CA GLN A 290 -9.97 8.25 -31.07
C GLN A 290 -8.82 9.04 -31.71
N VAL A 291 -8.62 10.27 -31.22
CA VAL A 291 -7.40 11.04 -31.51
C VAL A 291 -6.33 10.60 -30.52
N LEU A 292 -5.28 9.96 -31.04
CA LEU A 292 -4.24 9.34 -30.20
C LEU A 292 -3.30 10.40 -29.63
N VAL A 293 -2.87 10.22 -28.39
CA VAL A 293 -1.81 11.03 -27.80
C VAL A 293 -0.47 10.73 -28.51
N PRO A 294 0.38 11.71 -28.87
CA PRO A 294 1.69 11.43 -29.47
C PRO A 294 2.61 10.58 -28.57
N PRO A 295 3.50 9.72 -29.12
CA PRO A 295 4.33 8.83 -28.31
C PRO A 295 5.24 9.58 -27.33
N VAL A 296 6.01 10.57 -27.79
CA VAL A 296 6.91 11.35 -26.90
C VAL A 296 6.14 12.02 -25.77
N MET A 297 4.93 12.52 -26.04
CA MET A 297 4.04 13.07 -25.02
C MET A 297 3.61 12.01 -23.99
N SER A 298 3.29 10.78 -24.40
CA SER A 298 3.00 9.70 -23.45
C SER A 298 4.21 9.32 -22.59
N ALA A 299 5.42 9.35 -23.14
CA ALA A 299 6.63 9.17 -22.34
C ALA A 299 6.75 10.28 -21.28
N GLN A 300 6.46 11.53 -21.63
CA GLN A 300 6.42 12.63 -20.65
C GLN A 300 5.33 12.45 -19.60
N VAL A 301 4.11 12.05 -19.98
CA VAL A 301 3.01 11.78 -19.03
C VAL A 301 3.42 10.71 -18.02
N GLU A 302 3.98 9.58 -18.49
CA GLU A 302 4.46 8.50 -17.62
C GLU A 302 5.55 8.97 -16.65
N LEU A 303 6.51 9.76 -17.13
CA LEU A 303 7.56 10.36 -16.31
C LEU A 303 7.00 11.28 -15.24
N ILE A 304 6.10 12.18 -15.63
CA ILE A 304 5.50 13.18 -14.73
C ILE A 304 4.69 12.45 -13.65
N MET A 305 3.81 11.54 -14.05
CA MET A 305 2.97 10.78 -13.11
C MET A 305 3.84 9.98 -12.14
N THR A 306 4.91 9.34 -12.63
CA THR A 306 5.82 8.57 -11.77
C THR A 306 6.58 9.46 -10.79
N ALA A 307 7.27 10.48 -11.29
CA ALA A 307 8.22 11.27 -10.52
C ALA A 307 7.55 12.30 -9.59
N VAL A 308 6.45 12.92 -10.03
CA VAL A 308 5.80 14.03 -9.30
C VAL A 308 4.61 13.56 -8.47
N VAL A 309 3.93 12.50 -8.89
CA VAL A 309 2.68 12.05 -8.25
C VAL A 309 2.90 10.77 -7.46
N LEU A 310 3.19 9.66 -8.15
CA LEU A 310 3.20 8.31 -7.59
C LEU A 310 4.30 8.10 -6.53
N GLN A 311 5.57 8.41 -6.84
CA GLN A 311 6.68 8.18 -5.91
C GLN A 311 6.57 9.03 -4.64
N PRO A 312 6.27 10.35 -4.72
CA PRO A 312 6.04 11.16 -3.53
C PRO A 312 4.85 10.66 -2.68
N LEU A 313 3.73 10.29 -3.32
CA LEU A 313 2.57 9.76 -2.61
C LEU A 313 2.87 8.42 -1.91
N LYS A 314 3.54 7.47 -2.57
CA LYS A 314 3.96 6.20 -1.96
C LYS A 314 4.82 6.43 -0.72
N LYS A 315 5.86 7.28 -0.84
CA LYS A 315 6.74 7.61 0.29
C LYS A 315 5.95 8.23 1.44
N SER A 316 5.04 9.15 1.13
CA SER A 316 4.19 9.84 2.09
C SER A 316 3.26 8.87 2.82
N VAL A 317 2.52 8.04 2.07
CA VAL A 317 1.57 7.04 2.60
C VAL A 317 2.29 6.05 3.52
N LEU A 318 3.39 5.45 3.09
CA LEU A 318 4.10 4.45 3.90
C LEU A 318 4.72 5.07 5.16
N THR A 319 5.20 6.31 5.08
CA THR A 319 5.74 7.03 6.24
C THR A 319 4.65 7.32 7.27
N GLN A 320 3.56 7.95 6.83
CA GLN A 320 2.44 8.33 7.69
C GLN A 320 1.74 7.09 8.29
N LEU A 321 1.51 6.04 7.51
CA LEU A 321 0.94 4.78 7.99
C LEU A 321 1.84 4.14 9.04
N GLN A 322 3.17 4.15 8.83
CA GLN A 322 4.11 3.64 9.81
C GLN A 322 4.07 4.43 11.12
N GLU A 323 3.97 5.76 11.05
CA GLU A 323 3.87 6.63 12.21
C GLU A 323 2.58 6.38 12.99
N LEU A 324 1.46 6.27 12.29
CA LEU A 324 0.15 5.99 12.89
C LEU A 324 0.14 4.64 13.61
N ILE A 325 0.67 3.59 12.97
CA ILE A 325 0.80 2.26 13.58
C ILE A 325 1.75 2.29 14.80
N LYS A 326 2.87 3.02 14.72
CA LYS A 326 3.82 3.17 15.83
C LYS A 326 3.25 3.94 17.01
N ALA A 327 2.33 4.87 16.77
CA ALA A 327 1.65 5.60 17.84
C ALA A 327 0.80 4.66 18.71
N ASN A 328 0.34 3.53 18.15
CA ASN A 328 -0.30 2.44 18.87
C ASN A 328 -1.54 2.87 19.69
N ARG A 329 -2.26 3.88 19.20
CA ARG A 329 -3.50 4.40 19.80
C ARG A 329 -4.69 3.57 19.31
N SER A 330 -5.60 3.23 20.22
CA SER A 330 -6.85 2.48 19.93
C SER A 330 -7.69 3.18 18.86
N GLN A 331 -7.96 4.47 19.04
CA GLN A 331 -8.72 5.29 18.09
C GLN A 331 -8.23 5.22 16.63
N SER A 332 -6.92 5.02 16.41
CA SER A 332 -6.33 5.03 15.07
C SER A 332 -6.51 3.71 14.32
N TRP A 333 -6.98 2.66 14.99
CA TRP A 333 -7.23 1.36 14.36
C TRP A 333 -8.20 1.47 13.19
N PHE A 334 -9.28 2.25 13.34
CA PHE A 334 -10.29 2.43 12.30
C PHE A 334 -9.69 3.02 11.02
N THR A 335 -8.88 4.06 11.15
CA THR A 335 -8.14 4.68 10.04
C THR A 335 -7.15 3.70 9.41
N ILE A 336 -6.44 2.90 10.22
CA ILE A 336 -5.52 1.86 9.72
C ILE A 336 -6.28 0.82 8.90
N TYR A 337 -7.44 0.35 9.37
CA TYR A 337 -8.30 -0.59 8.63
C TYR A 337 -8.67 -0.03 7.26
N LEU A 338 -9.22 1.19 7.19
CA LEU A 338 -9.64 1.82 5.94
C LEU A 338 -8.46 2.00 4.96
N CYS A 339 -7.30 2.44 5.47
CA CYS A 339 -6.10 2.57 4.64
C CYS A 339 -5.67 1.24 4.05
N LEU A 340 -5.57 0.20 4.89
CA LEU A 340 -5.12 -1.12 4.45
C LEU A 340 -6.12 -1.79 3.53
N PHE A 341 -7.42 -1.60 3.72
CA PHE A 341 -8.45 -2.06 2.81
C PHE A 341 -8.24 -1.49 1.40
N VAL A 342 -8.13 -0.17 1.26
CA VAL A 342 -7.93 0.48 -0.05
C VAL A 342 -6.62 0.01 -0.72
N LEU A 343 -5.53 -0.10 0.05
CA LEU A 343 -4.24 -0.53 -0.50
C LEU A 343 -4.23 -2.02 -0.91
N LEU A 344 -4.86 -2.91 -0.12
CA LEU A 344 -4.98 -4.34 -0.45
C LEU A 344 -5.90 -4.56 -1.65
N HIS A 345 -7.00 -3.82 -1.75
CA HIS A 345 -7.84 -3.86 -2.95
C HIS A 345 -7.06 -3.34 -4.17
N SER A 346 -6.26 -2.28 -4.02
CA SER A 346 -5.41 -1.80 -5.11
C SER A 346 -4.42 -2.86 -5.61
N CYS A 347 -3.93 -3.74 -4.74
CA CYS A 347 -3.10 -4.89 -5.12
C CYS A 347 -3.87 -5.89 -6.00
N ALA A 348 -5.13 -6.20 -5.65
CA ALA A 348 -5.97 -7.08 -6.47
C ALA A 348 -6.20 -6.49 -7.87
N LEU A 349 -6.56 -5.20 -7.94
CA LEU A 349 -6.81 -4.50 -9.20
C LEU A 349 -5.57 -4.44 -10.10
N LEU A 350 -4.39 -4.18 -9.54
CA LEU A 350 -3.12 -4.21 -10.28
C LEU A 350 -2.79 -5.62 -10.78
N THR A 351 -3.00 -6.64 -9.95
CA THR A 351 -2.80 -8.04 -10.32
C THR A 351 -3.74 -8.45 -11.48
N SER A 352 -5.01 -8.04 -11.40
CA SER A 352 -6.00 -8.24 -12.44
C SER A 352 -5.63 -7.55 -13.75
N PHE A 353 -5.15 -6.30 -13.67
CA PHE A 353 -4.69 -5.55 -14.84
C PHE A 353 -3.52 -6.25 -15.54
N GLU A 354 -2.50 -6.70 -14.80
CA GLU A 354 -1.36 -7.42 -15.37
C GLU A 354 -1.77 -8.76 -16.00
N ASN A 355 -2.73 -9.48 -15.40
CA ASN A 355 -3.26 -10.71 -15.98
C ASN A 355 -4.05 -10.46 -17.28
N MET A 356 -4.86 -9.40 -17.30
CA MET A 356 -5.58 -8.97 -18.50
C MET A 356 -4.61 -8.60 -19.62
N GLN A 357 -3.51 -7.91 -19.29
CA GLN A 357 -2.49 -7.52 -20.26
C GLN A 357 -1.73 -8.73 -20.82
N ALA A 358 -1.36 -9.69 -19.98
CA ALA A 358 -0.71 -10.93 -20.42
C ALA A 358 -1.58 -11.70 -21.42
N LYS A 359 -2.88 -11.86 -21.09
CA LYS A 359 -3.87 -12.48 -22.00
C LYS A 359 -4.00 -11.70 -23.31
N LYS A 360 -4.07 -10.37 -23.23
CA LYS A 360 -4.17 -9.49 -24.41
C LYS A 360 -2.96 -9.62 -25.34
N TYR A 361 -1.77 -9.81 -24.78
CA TYR A 361 -0.55 -10.02 -25.55
C TYR A 361 -0.34 -11.47 -26.00
N GLY A 362 -1.24 -12.39 -25.63
CA GLY A 362 -1.12 -13.81 -25.97
C GLY A 362 0.05 -14.50 -25.28
N LEU A 363 0.50 -13.98 -24.13
CA LEU A 363 1.59 -14.59 -23.36
C LEU A 363 1.13 -15.89 -22.71
N GLN A 364 2.08 -16.82 -22.55
CA GLN A 364 1.84 -18.06 -21.79
C GLN A 364 1.94 -17.85 -20.28
N SER A 365 2.64 -16.79 -19.84
CA SER A 365 2.73 -16.39 -18.43
C SER A 365 1.41 -15.82 -17.91
N ARG A 366 1.17 -15.95 -16.60
CA ARG A 366 -0.04 -15.40 -15.96
C ARG A 366 -0.02 -13.86 -15.93
N TYR A 367 1.16 -13.25 -15.87
CA TYR A 367 1.34 -11.80 -15.85
C TYR A 367 2.39 -11.36 -16.86
N VAL A 368 2.42 -10.06 -17.19
CA VAL A 368 3.46 -9.50 -18.06
C VAL A 368 4.77 -9.39 -17.29
N TYR A 369 4.70 -8.97 -16.02
CA TYR A 369 5.85 -8.79 -15.14
C TYR A 369 5.71 -9.61 -13.85
N ASP A 370 6.17 -10.87 -13.87
CA ASP A 370 6.05 -11.77 -12.71
C ASP A 370 6.78 -11.23 -11.46
N THR A 371 7.98 -10.67 -11.62
CA THR A 371 8.77 -10.09 -10.52
C THR A 371 8.06 -8.92 -9.83
N PHE A 372 7.41 -8.06 -10.59
CA PHE A 372 6.58 -6.99 -10.03
C PHE A 372 5.42 -7.56 -9.21
N ILE A 373 4.72 -8.57 -9.74
CA ILE A 373 3.60 -9.20 -9.05
C ILE A 373 4.04 -9.87 -7.74
N GLU A 374 5.18 -10.55 -7.74
CA GLU A 374 5.78 -11.11 -6.52
C GLU A 374 6.03 -10.02 -5.46
N GLU A 375 6.65 -8.89 -5.86
CA GLU A 375 6.90 -7.76 -4.97
C GLU A 375 5.60 -7.16 -4.42
N LEU A 376 4.59 -6.98 -5.27
CA LEU A 376 3.28 -6.45 -4.92
C LEU A 376 2.55 -7.37 -3.93
N HIS A 377 2.57 -8.68 -4.18
CA HIS A 377 1.96 -9.68 -3.31
C HIS A 377 2.70 -9.77 -1.97
N ASN A 378 4.02 -9.67 -1.97
CA ASN A 378 4.80 -9.54 -0.74
C ASN A 378 4.44 -8.26 0.02
N GLY A 379 4.23 -7.14 -0.67
CA GLY A 379 3.71 -5.90 -0.10
C GLY A 379 2.39 -6.10 0.65
N SER A 380 1.45 -6.85 0.07
CA SER A 380 0.19 -7.22 0.71
C SER A 380 0.37 -8.08 1.96
N LYS A 381 1.30 -9.05 1.95
CA LYS A 381 1.63 -9.84 3.16
C LYS A 381 2.19 -8.96 4.28
N ILE A 382 3.03 -7.98 3.95
CA ILE A 382 3.55 -7.01 4.91
C ILE A 382 2.38 -6.21 5.53
N MET A 383 1.49 -5.67 4.69
CA MET A 383 0.32 -4.91 5.16
C MET A 383 -0.59 -5.73 6.09
N LEU A 384 -0.92 -6.96 5.70
CA LEU A 384 -1.73 -7.87 6.52
C LEU A 384 -1.07 -8.22 7.85
N ALA A 385 0.24 -8.48 7.86
CA ALA A 385 0.96 -8.74 9.12
C ALA A 385 0.90 -7.55 10.08
N TYR A 386 0.97 -6.33 9.57
CA TYR A 386 0.82 -5.12 10.39
C TYR A 386 -0.62 -4.93 10.88
N PHE A 387 -1.62 -5.18 10.03
CA PHE A 387 -3.03 -5.15 10.44
C PHE A 387 -3.30 -6.11 11.62
N HIS A 388 -2.92 -7.37 11.46
CA HIS A 388 -3.10 -8.41 12.49
C HIS A 388 -2.27 -8.14 13.75
N TYR A 389 -1.19 -7.38 13.64
CA TYR A 389 -0.43 -6.93 14.81
C TYR A 389 -1.18 -5.83 15.56
N CYS A 390 -1.73 -4.85 14.84
CA CYS A 390 -2.51 -3.74 15.40
C CYS A 390 -3.78 -4.22 16.10
N ASN A 391 -4.35 -5.33 15.64
CA ASN A 391 -5.50 -5.99 16.28
C ASN A 391 -5.20 -6.42 17.73
N LYS A 392 -3.94 -6.71 18.11
CA LYS A 392 -3.60 -7.15 19.49
C LYS A 392 -4.50 -8.29 19.99
N GLY A 393 -4.96 -9.15 19.07
CA GLY A 393 -5.81 -10.30 19.37
C GLY A 393 -7.26 -9.93 19.65
N SER A 394 -7.62 -8.64 19.59
CA SER A 394 -8.99 -8.26 19.32
C SER A 394 -9.29 -8.64 17.87
N HIS A 395 -10.48 -9.15 17.61
CA HIS A 395 -10.95 -9.44 16.26
C HIS A 395 -12.16 -8.56 16.03
N PRO A 396 -12.00 -7.28 15.63
CA PRO A 396 -13.09 -6.30 15.60
C PRO A 396 -14.29 -6.75 14.77
N PHE A 397 -14.06 -7.51 13.69
CA PHE A 397 -15.12 -8.07 12.84
C PHE A 397 -15.72 -9.39 13.35
N ALA A 398 -15.21 -9.95 14.44
CA ALA A 398 -15.77 -11.10 15.13
C ALA A 398 -16.21 -10.76 16.57
N MET A 399 -16.17 -9.48 16.94
CA MET A 399 -16.48 -8.99 18.26
C MET A 399 -17.98 -8.75 18.41
N ASP A 400 -18.54 -9.04 19.59
CA ASP A 400 -19.89 -8.65 19.93
C ASP A 400 -19.92 -7.18 20.38
N TRP A 401 -20.38 -6.33 19.47
CA TRP A 401 -20.48 -4.89 19.70
C TRP A 401 -21.68 -4.48 20.54
N THR A 402 -22.56 -5.41 20.96
CA THR A 402 -23.61 -5.12 21.95
C THR A 402 -23.02 -5.00 23.38
N ILE A 403 -21.81 -5.50 23.59
CA ILE A 403 -21.14 -5.47 24.89
C ILE A 403 -20.48 -4.11 25.11
N GLU A 404 -20.94 -3.36 26.10
CA GLU A 404 -20.46 -2.00 26.40
C GLU A 404 -18.94 -1.91 26.60
N ARG A 405 -18.34 -2.93 27.23
CA ARG A 405 -16.89 -3.01 27.43
C ARG A 405 -16.12 -2.97 26.10
N ASN A 406 -16.62 -3.64 25.07
CA ASN A 406 -15.97 -3.72 23.76
C ASN A 406 -15.99 -2.36 23.08
N ILE A 407 -17.14 -1.68 23.10
CA ILE A 407 -17.30 -0.31 22.58
C ILE A 407 -16.33 0.64 23.28
N ARG A 408 -16.31 0.64 24.62
CA ARG A 408 -15.44 1.53 25.43
C ARG A 408 -13.96 1.31 25.15
N GLN A 409 -13.52 0.08 24.89
CA GLN A 409 -12.11 -0.24 24.61
C GLN A 409 -11.66 0.14 23.19
N ALA A 410 -12.58 0.16 22.23
CA ALA A 410 -12.27 0.46 20.84
C ALA A 410 -12.20 1.96 20.55
N GLU A 411 -12.79 2.80 21.42
CA GLU A 411 -12.86 4.27 21.26
C GLU A 411 -13.48 4.68 19.91
N LEU A 412 -14.45 3.89 19.43
CA LEU A 412 -15.15 4.12 18.16
C LEU A 412 -16.31 5.08 18.34
N LYS A 413 -16.51 5.93 17.35
CA LYS A 413 -17.68 6.81 17.25
C LYS A 413 -18.93 6.00 16.85
N PRO A 414 -20.16 6.48 17.15
CA PRO A 414 -21.39 5.78 16.81
C PRO A 414 -21.49 5.35 15.33
N GLU A 415 -21.17 6.26 14.40
CA GLU A 415 -21.17 5.95 12.96
C GLU A 415 -20.12 4.89 12.59
N GLN A 416 -18.95 4.93 13.21
CA GLN A 416 -17.89 3.94 12.95
C GLN A 416 -18.32 2.55 13.46
N LEU A 417 -19.03 2.52 14.59
CA LEU A 417 -19.59 1.29 15.15
C LEU A 417 -20.66 0.70 14.24
N GLU A 418 -21.60 1.51 13.76
CA GLU A 418 -22.63 1.10 12.80
C GLU A 418 -21.99 0.52 11.53
N PHE A 419 -20.99 1.22 10.99
CA PHE A 419 -20.22 0.73 9.85
C PHE A 419 -19.53 -0.61 10.12
N LEU A 420 -18.94 -0.82 11.30
CA LEU A 420 -18.30 -2.11 11.64
C LEU A 420 -19.32 -3.24 11.77
N VAL A 421 -20.48 -2.98 12.37
CA VAL A 421 -21.56 -3.96 12.48
C VAL A 421 -22.06 -4.34 11.08
N ARG A 422 -22.28 -3.36 10.21
CA ARG A 422 -22.67 -3.59 8.82
C ARG A 422 -21.62 -4.35 8.04
N THR A 423 -20.36 -3.94 8.13
CA THR A 423 -19.21 -4.62 7.49
C THR A 423 -19.11 -6.08 7.95
N THR A 424 -19.30 -6.34 9.25
CA THR A 424 -19.28 -7.70 9.80
C THR A 424 -20.36 -8.58 9.17
N GLN A 425 -21.55 -8.04 8.93
CA GLN A 425 -22.63 -8.76 8.25
C GLN A 425 -22.28 -9.03 6.78
N LEU A 426 -21.79 -8.01 6.05
CA LEU A 426 -21.38 -8.15 4.64
C LEU A 426 -20.24 -9.16 4.44
N VAL A 427 -19.32 -9.24 5.40
CA VAL A 427 -18.23 -10.23 5.43
C VAL A 427 -18.77 -11.64 5.62
N LYS A 428 -19.75 -11.84 6.52
CA LYS A 428 -20.39 -13.15 6.72
C LYS A 428 -21.13 -13.62 5.46
N GLU A 429 -21.84 -12.71 4.80
CA GLU A 429 -22.54 -13.01 3.54
C GLU A 429 -21.59 -13.41 2.41
N ARG A 430 -20.34 -12.91 2.43
CA ARG A 430 -19.30 -13.20 1.43
C ARG A 430 -18.38 -14.37 1.80
N ALA A 431 -18.61 -15.05 2.92
CA ALA A 431 -17.71 -16.09 3.43
C ALA A 431 -17.42 -17.19 2.40
N ALA A 432 -18.44 -17.64 1.66
CA ALA A 432 -18.29 -18.66 0.62
C ALA A 432 -17.34 -18.22 -0.51
N ILE A 433 -17.52 -16.99 -1.01
CA ILE A 433 -16.65 -16.40 -2.05
C ILE A 433 -15.23 -16.25 -1.52
N PHE A 434 -15.07 -15.77 -0.28
CA PHE A 434 -13.76 -15.60 0.34
C PHE A 434 -12.99 -16.92 0.41
N ASP A 435 -13.66 -18.01 0.80
CA ASP A 435 -13.03 -19.32 0.84
C ASP A 435 -12.71 -19.88 -0.54
N GLU A 436 -13.58 -19.64 -1.53
CA GLU A 436 -13.36 -20.05 -2.92
C GLU A 436 -12.14 -19.36 -3.55
N VAL A 437 -12.06 -18.02 -3.48
CA VAL A 437 -10.97 -17.26 -4.10
C VAL A 437 -9.61 -17.61 -3.49
N LYS A 438 -9.57 -17.84 -2.16
CA LYS A 438 -8.35 -18.32 -1.48
C LYS A 438 -7.97 -19.72 -1.95
N LYS A 439 -8.93 -20.65 -1.98
CA LYS A 439 -8.69 -22.06 -2.35
C LYS A 439 -8.16 -22.19 -3.78
N LYS A 440 -8.66 -21.37 -4.70
CA LYS A 440 -8.27 -21.39 -6.12
C LYS A 440 -7.02 -20.55 -6.42
N GLY A 441 -6.56 -19.70 -5.49
CA GLY A 441 -5.45 -18.80 -5.75
C GLY A 441 -5.80 -17.76 -6.83
N GLU A 442 -7.02 -17.22 -6.79
CA GLU A 442 -7.51 -16.19 -7.71
C GLU A 442 -7.01 -14.80 -7.29
N PHE A 443 -5.70 -14.57 -7.42
CA PHE A 443 -5.02 -13.34 -6.99
C PHE A 443 -5.56 -12.05 -7.64
N GLU A 444 -6.20 -12.17 -8.81
CA GLU A 444 -6.83 -11.08 -9.55
C GLU A 444 -8.19 -10.67 -8.98
N HIS A 445 -8.80 -11.49 -8.14
CA HIS A 445 -10.12 -11.21 -7.60
C HIS A 445 -10.03 -10.15 -6.49
N ASP A 446 -10.95 -9.18 -6.51
CA ASP A 446 -11.05 -8.08 -5.53
C ASP A 446 -10.91 -8.53 -4.07
N PHE A 447 -11.46 -9.72 -3.74
CA PHE A 447 -11.50 -10.23 -2.39
C PHE A 447 -10.32 -11.10 -1.96
N PHE A 448 -9.41 -11.47 -2.86
CA PHE A 448 -8.31 -12.37 -2.52
C PHE A 448 -7.44 -11.82 -1.37
N PHE A 449 -7.05 -10.55 -1.47
CA PHE A 449 -6.26 -9.89 -0.42
C PHE A 449 -7.14 -9.37 0.72
N LEU A 450 -8.34 -8.87 0.40
CA LEU A 450 -9.24 -8.28 1.40
C LEU A 450 -9.76 -9.31 2.41
N CYS A 451 -10.11 -10.52 1.97
CA CYS A 451 -10.68 -11.53 2.86
C CYS A 451 -9.74 -11.89 4.02
N GLN A 452 -8.43 -11.71 3.84
CA GLN A 452 -7.41 -11.98 4.84
C GLN A 452 -7.40 -10.95 5.98
N LEU A 453 -8.01 -9.77 5.83
CA LEU A 453 -8.25 -8.84 6.94
C LEU A 453 -9.20 -9.45 7.98
N TYR A 454 -10.08 -10.36 7.56
CA TYR A 454 -11.12 -10.94 8.42
C TYR A 454 -10.74 -12.31 9.00
N ASP A 455 -9.55 -12.82 8.69
CA ASP A 455 -9.06 -14.11 9.20
C ASP A 455 -8.55 -13.99 10.65
N ILE A 456 -9.23 -14.68 11.56
CA ILE A 456 -8.88 -14.74 12.99
C ILE A 456 -7.58 -15.50 13.29
N THR A 457 -7.17 -16.37 12.36
CA THR A 457 -6.00 -17.25 12.47
C THR A 457 -4.99 -16.96 11.38
N TRP A 458 -4.97 -15.73 10.88
CA TRP A 458 -4.19 -15.35 9.72
C TRP A 458 -2.73 -15.80 9.81
N GLN A 459 -2.29 -16.47 8.75
CA GLN A 459 -0.91 -16.78 8.46
C GLN A 459 -0.56 -16.21 7.09
N ALA A 460 0.69 -15.83 6.90
CA ALA A 460 1.16 -15.35 5.61
C ALA A 460 0.97 -16.46 4.57
N LEU A 461 0.03 -16.28 3.64
CA LEU A 461 -0.20 -17.20 2.55
C LEU A 461 1.02 -17.20 1.62
N ARG A 462 1.36 -18.37 1.08
CA ARG A 462 2.24 -18.45 -0.08
C ARG A 462 1.46 -17.91 -1.27
N THR A 463 2.04 -16.92 -1.93
CA THR A 463 1.57 -16.41 -3.24
C THR A 463 2.54 -16.94 -4.30
N ILE A 464 2.43 -16.42 -5.52
CA ILE A 464 3.49 -16.58 -6.54
C ILE A 464 4.84 -16.20 -5.93
#